data_AF-A0A2H0INH2-F1
#
_entry.id   AF-A0A2H0INH2-F1
#
_cell.length_a   1.000
_cell.length_b   1.000
_cell.length_c   1.000
_cell.angle_alpha   90.00
_cell.angle_beta   90.00
_cell.angle_gamma   90.00
#
_symmetry.space_group_name_H-M   'P 1'
#
loop_
_entity.id
_entity.type
_entity.pdbx_description
1 polymer ?
#
loop_
_entity_poly.entity_id
_entity_poly.type
_entity_poly.pdbx_seq_one_letter_code
_entity_poly.pdbx_strand_id
1 'polypeptide(L)'
;MNNYKEIERLIEKYFEGETSTEEDKKLQEFFRAGDVPANLQVHQAWFSQLKLRSETTWDDFSEDKLFGKLDSQLREETKVIPITKSTNYRAWFYRIAAAVALILVGFYAGDQLKNGDVENVRAELAEVKSMMLSQMSSSSPSGRLQAVNYSYRFSEVDDETLDALITVLETDSNMNVRLKAVEALSRFVGDERTKKALINALGTEKEPMVQIALIEVLVSNKVKSAVDDLERITQDKNSLKGVKDEAYMGMFKLKEL
;
A
#
# COMPACT_ATOMS: atom_id res chain seq x y z
N MET A 1 9.32 0.05 -40.32
CA MET A 1 9.41 0.15 -38.85
C MET A 1 8.02 0.51 -38.30
N ASN A 2 7.12 -0.46 -38.33
CA ASN A 2 5.80 -0.45 -37.72
C ASN A 2 5.63 -1.91 -37.31
N ASN A 3 5.53 -2.25 -36.02
CA ASN A 3 4.76 -3.47 -35.70
C ASN A 3 4.39 -3.80 -34.25
N TYR A 4 4.67 -2.97 -33.23
CA TYR A 4 4.23 -3.32 -31.86
C TYR A 4 3.52 -2.19 -31.10
N LYS A 5 3.30 -1.03 -31.73
CA LYS A 5 2.57 0.10 -31.10
C LYS A 5 1.14 -0.26 -30.69
N GLU A 6 0.49 -1.15 -31.44
CA GLU A 6 -0.84 -1.65 -31.06
C GLU A 6 -0.76 -2.49 -29.78
N ILE A 7 0.24 -3.36 -29.65
CA ILE A 7 0.45 -4.20 -28.46
C ILE A 7 0.83 -3.34 -27.25
N GLU A 8 1.74 -2.37 -27.41
CA GLU A 8 2.13 -1.42 -26.36
C GLU A 8 0.91 -0.65 -25.82
N ARG A 9 0.07 -0.13 -26.72
CA ARG A 9 -1.18 0.55 -26.34
C ARG A 9 -2.17 -0.39 -25.66
N LEU A 10 -2.28 -1.64 -26.10
CA LEU A 10 -3.15 -2.63 -25.48
C LEU A 10 -2.67 -3.03 -24.09
N ILE A 11 -1.36 -3.09 -23.84
CA ILE A 11 -0.78 -3.33 -22.52
C ILE A 11 -1.14 -2.18 -21.57
N GLU A 12 -0.98 -0.93 -22.01
CA GLU A 12 -1.37 0.25 -21.23
C GLU A 12 -2.86 0.20 -20.89
N LYS A 13 -3.71 -0.01 -21.90
CA LYS A 13 -5.16 -0.18 -21.74
C LYS A 13 -5.54 -1.34 -20.80
N TYR A 14 -4.78 -2.43 -20.83
CA TYR A 14 -4.99 -3.60 -19.96
C TYR A 14 -4.72 -3.25 -18.50
N PHE A 15 -3.61 -2.54 -18.23
CA PHE A 15 -3.28 -2.08 -16.88
C PHE A 15 -4.20 -0.96 -16.37
N GLU A 16 -4.80 -0.18 -17.28
CA GLU A 16 -5.87 0.78 -16.98
C GLU A 16 -7.25 0.12 -16.78
N GLY A 17 -7.40 -1.17 -17.09
CA GLY A 17 -8.65 -1.92 -16.94
C GLY A 17 -9.70 -1.63 -18.01
N GLU A 18 -9.28 -1.12 -19.18
CA GLU A 18 -10.17 -0.69 -20.26
C GLU A 18 -10.21 -1.68 -21.45
N THR A 19 -9.49 -2.81 -21.36
CA THR A 19 -9.50 -3.82 -22.42
C THR A 19 -10.81 -4.60 -22.49
N SER A 20 -11.20 -4.95 -23.71
CA SER A 20 -12.28 -5.89 -23.99
C SER A 20 -11.77 -7.33 -24.00
N THR A 21 -12.68 -8.30 -23.87
CA THR A 21 -12.35 -9.74 -23.93
C THR A 21 -11.56 -10.16 -25.19
N GLU A 22 -11.81 -9.50 -26.32
CA GLU A 22 -11.10 -9.79 -27.58
C GLU A 22 -9.69 -9.17 -27.60
N GLU A 23 -9.51 -8.01 -26.97
CA GLU A 23 -8.19 -7.38 -26.78
C GLU A 23 -7.32 -8.19 -25.79
N ASP A 24 -7.92 -8.72 -24.72
CA ASP A 24 -7.25 -9.60 -23.76
C ASP A 24 -6.76 -10.89 -24.42
N LYS A 25 -7.58 -11.52 -25.26
CA LYS A 25 -7.18 -12.70 -26.05
C LYS A 25 -6.00 -12.39 -26.97
N LYS A 26 -6.03 -11.25 -27.66
CA LYS A 26 -4.92 -10.79 -28.51
C LYS A 26 -3.61 -10.67 -27.72
N LEU A 27 -3.63 -10.08 -26.53
CA LEU A 27 -2.45 -9.98 -25.66
C LEU A 27 -1.94 -11.36 -25.25
N GLN A 28 -2.83 -12.26 -24.84
CA GLN A 28 -2.47 -13.63 -24.47
C GLN A 28 -1.85 -14.41 -25.63
N GLU A 29 -2.42 -14.31 -26.84
CA GLU A 29 -1.88 -14.97 -28.03
C GLU A 29 -0.51 -14.43 -28.42
N PHE A 30 -0.34 -13.10 -28.39
CA PHE A 30 0.92 -12.44 -28.71
C PHE A 30 2.07 -12.93 -27.79
N PHE A 31 1.86 -12.94 -26.47
CA PHE A 31 2.89 -13.35 -25.52
C PHE A 31 3.13 -14.88 -25.46
N ARG A 32 2.25 -15.69 -26.07
CA ARG A 32 2.42 -17.14 -26.23
C ARG A 32 3.18 -17.54 -27.48
N ALA A 33 3.20 -16.71 -28.53
CA ALA A 33 3.84 -17.02 -29.81
C ALA A 33 5.37 -17.22 -29.71
N GLY A 34 5.99 -16.88 -28.58
CA GLY A 34 7.38 -17.21 -28.25
C GLY A 34 8.43 -16.23 -28.81
N ASP A 35 8.13 -15.52 -29.90
CA ASP A 35 8.99 -14.50 -30.49
C ASP A 35 8.59 -13.09 -30.03
N VAL A 36 8.84 -12.81 -28.75
CA VAL A 36 8.49 -11.52 -28.12
C VAL A 36 9.69 -10.56 -28.19
N PRO A 37 9.53 -9.34 -28.73
CA PRO A 37 10.59 -8.33 -28.78
C PRO A 37 11.17 -8.00 -27.41
N ALA A 38 12.46 -7.66 -27.35
CA ALA A 38 13.17 -7.39 -26.11
C ALA A 38 12.50 -6.33 -25.20
N ASN A 39 11.88 -5.30 -25.78
CA ASN A 39 11.18 -4.25 -25.02
C ASN A 39 9.84 -4.71 -24.41
N LEU A 40 9.30 -5.86 -24.86
CA LEU A 40 8.03 -6.42 -24.38
C LEU A 40 8.22 -7.68 -23.53
N GLN A 41 9.42 -8.27 -23.49
CA GLN A 41 9.72 -9.46 -22.69
C GLN A 41 9.39 -9.29 -21.20
N VAL A 42 9.48 -8.07 -20.67
CA VAL A 42 9.12 -7.75 -19.28
C VAL A 42 7.66 -8.14 -18.95
N HIS A 43 6.76 -8.08 -19.93
CA HIS A 43 5.34 -8.41 -19.77
C HIS A 43 5.02 -9.88 -20.07
N GLN A 44 5.95 -10.63 -20.67
CA GLN A 44 5.70 -12.00 -21.13
C GLN A 44 5.39 -12.96 -19.97
N ALA A 45 6.11 -12.83 -18.84
CA ALA A 45 5.87 -13.65 -17.65
C ALA A 45 4.45 -13.47 -17.11
N TRP A 46 3.91 -12.25 -17.15
CA TRP A 46 2.56 -11.94 -16.70
C TRP A 46 1.52 -12.64 -17.57
N PHE A 47 1.53 -12.36 -18.88
CA PHE A 47 0.48 -12.85 -19.80
C PHE A 47 0.57 -14.36 -20.11
N SER A 48 1.74 -14.99 -19.96
CA SER A 48 1.90 -16.43 -20.14
C SER A 48 1.30 -17.27 -19.01
N GLN A 49 1.18 -16.72 -17.79
CA GLN A 49 0.75 -17.46 -16.59
C GLN A 49 -0.76 -17.35 -16.30
N LEU A 50 -1.46 -16.40 -16.93
CA LEU A 50 -2.86 -16.09 -16.60
C LEU A 50 -3.83 -17.29 -16.78
N LYS A 51 -3.64 -18.12 -17.80
CA LYS A 51 -4.52 -19.27 -18.06
C LYS A 51 -4.27 -20.45 -17.10
N LEU A 52 -3.02 -20.64 -16.66
CA LEU A 52 -2.67 -21.68 -15.69
C LEU A 52 -3.38 -21.43 -14.34
N ARG A 53 -3.55 -20.15 -13.98
CA ARG A 53 -4.25 -19.72 -12.78
C ARG A 53 -5.77 -19.89 -12.86
N SER A 54 -6.37 -19.73 -14.05
CA SER A 54 -7.83 -19.93 -14.25
C SER A 54 -8.25 -21.40 -14.24
N GLU A 55 -7.34 -22.32 -14.54
CA GLU A 55 -7.60 -23.77 -14.54
C GLU A 55 -7.20 -24.46 -13.22
N THR A 56 -6.53 -23.75 -12.30
CA THR A 56 -6.19 -24.28 -10.98
C THR A 56 -7.41 -24.18 -10.06
N THR A 57 -8.13 -25.28 -9.88
CA THR A 57 -9.11 -25.40 -8.78
C THR A 57 -8.36 -25.66 -7.47
N TRP A 58 -8.69 -24.87 -6.44
CA TRP A 58 -8.14 -25.02 -5.09
C TRP A 58 -8.88 -26.12 -4.32
N ASP A 59 -8.95 -27.33 -4.87
CA ASP A 59 -9.72 -28.42 -4.26
C ASP A 59 -8.99 -29.08 -3.05
N ASP A 60 -7.69 -28.83 -2.86
CA ASP A 60 -6.88 -29.44 -1.78
C ASP A 60 -6.66 -28.54 -0.54
N PHE A 61 -7.30 -27.36 -0.50
CA PHE A 61 -7.25 -26.48 0.67
C PHE A 61 -8.40 -26.83 1.63
N SER A 62 -8.12 -27.57 2.71
CA SER A 62 -9.08 -27.80 3.80
C SER A 62 -8.57 -27.26 5.13
N GLU A 63 -9.45 -26.60 5.89
CA GLU A 63 -9.17 -26.17 7.26
C GLU A 63 -8.68 -27.34 8.10
N ASP A 64 -9.29 -28.53 7.95
CA ASP A 64 -8.92 -29.73 8.71
C ASP A 64 -7.46 -30.16 8.49
N LYS A 65 -6.92 -30.05 7.27
CA LYS A 65 -5.51 -30.34 6.99
C LYS A 65 -4.58 -29.25 7.54
N LEU A 66 -5.01 -27.99 7.51
CA LEU A 66 -4.25 -26.85 8.03
C LEU A 66 -4.13 -26.93 9.55
N PHE A 67 -5.26 -27.11 10.25
CA PHE A 67 -5.30 -27.23 11.70
C PHE A 67 -4.69 -28.55 12.16
N GLY A 68 -4.81 -29.65 11.41
CA GLY A 68 -4.13 -30.91 11.70
C GLY A 68 -2.60 -30.81 11.63
N LYS A 69 -2.04 -29.95 10.78
CA LYS A 69 -0.60 -29.66 10.76
C LYS A 69 -0.16 -28.74 11.91
N LEU A 70 -1.01 -27.79 12.30
CA LEU A 70 -0.73 -26.91 13.45
C LEU A 70 -0.76 -27.69 14.77
N ASP A 71 -1.76 -28.56 14.94
CA ASP A 71 -1.91 -29.43 16.12
C ASP A 71 -0.82 -30.49 16.22
N SER A 72 -0.29 -30.99 15.10
CA SER A 72 0.83 -31.95 15.12
C SER A 72 2.17 -31.28 15.44
N GLN A 73 2.38 -30.03 15.06
CA GLN A 73 3.57 -29.24 15.43
C GLN A 73 3.56 -28.79 16.90
N LEU A 74 2.39 -28.47 17.47
CA LEU A 74 2.26 -28.11 18.89
C LEU A 74 2.51 -29.29 19.85
N ARG A 75 2.42 -30.53 19.36
CA ARG A 75 2.58 -31.76 20.17
C ARG A 75 4.04 -32.24 20.29
N GLU A 76 4.95 -31.80 19.42
CA GLU A 76 6.34 -32.27 19.42
C GLU A 76 7.31 -31.43 20.26
N GLU A 77 6.93 -30.23 20.73
CA GLU A 77 7.83 -29.39 21.53
C GLU A 77 7.33 -29.21 22.97
N THR A 78 7.77 -30.09 23.87
CA THR A 78 8.20 -29.69 25.23
C THR A 78 8.93 -30.86 25.91
N LYS A 79 10.17 -31.10 25.49
CA LYS A 79 11.10 -31.92 26.27
C LYS A 79 11.53 -31.12 27.48
N VAL A 80 10.89 -31.34 28.62
CA VAL A 80 11.24 -30.69 29.89
C VAL A 80 12.61 -31.20 30.34
N ILE A 81 13.62 -30.34 30.20
CA ILE A 81 14.97 -30.57 30.73
C ILE A 81 14.98 -30.07 32.17
N PRO A 82 15.31 -30.90 33.18
CA PRO A 82 15.41 -30.42 34.55
C PRO A 82 16.51 -29.36 34.65
N ILE A 83 16.15 -28.15 35.12
CA ILE A 83 17.10 -27.06 35.35
C ILE A 83 17.94 -27.43 36.57
N THR A 84 19.11 -28.02 36.34
CA THR A 84 20.08 -28.22 37.41
C THR A 84 20.76 -26.88 37.71
N LYS A 85 20.58 -26.37 38.93
CA LYS A 85 21.27 -25.14 39.36
C LYS A 85 22.74 -25.46 39.61
N SER A 86 23.62 -24.97 38.74
CA SER A 86 25.07 -25.03 38.93
C SER A 86 25.47 -24.19 40.15
N THR A 87 26.09 -24.82 41.15
CA THR A 87 26.53 -24.20 42.41
C THR A 87 27.86 -23.44 42.31
N ASN A 88 28.36 -23.19 41.09
CA ASN A 88 29.70 -22.64 40.89
C ASN A 88 29.68 -21.11 40.77
N TYR A 89 29.73 -20.43 41.92
CA TYR A 89 29.59 -18.97 42.04
C TYR A 89 30.64 -18.17 41.24
N ARG A 90 31.85 -18.73 41.06
CA ARG A 90 32.88 -18.14 40.18
C ARG A 90 32.47 -18.13 38.71
N ALA A 91 31.89 -19.23 38.21
CA ALA A 91 31.39 -19.29 36.85
C ALA A 91 30.18 -18.36 36.64
N TRP A 92 29.36 -18.15 37.67
CA TRP A 92 28.24 -17.20 37.63
C TRP A 92 28.73 -15.75 37.53
N PHE A 93 29.77 -15.35 38.28
CA PHE A 93 30.37 -14.03 38.14
C PHE A 93 30.95 -13.77 36.75
N TYR A 94 31.67 -14.72 36.15
CA TYR A 94 32.20 -14.54 34.79
C TYR A 94 31.10 -14.42 33.73
N ARG A 95 29.94 -15.09 33.91
CA ARG A 95 28.78 -14.94 33.02
C ARG A 95 28.16 -13.55 33.12
N ILE A 96 28.02 -13.01 34.33
CA ILE A 96 27.53 -11.64 34.53
C ILE A 96 28.50 -10.64 33.91
N ALA A 97 29.80 -10.80 34.17
CA ALA A 97 30.83 -9.93 33.59
C ALA A 97 30.81 -9.97 32.06
N ALA A 98 30.65 -11.16 31.46
CA ALA A 98 30.52 -11.31 30.01
C ALA A 98 29.24 -10.64 29.46
N ALA A 99 28.11 -10.76 30.15
CA ALA A 99 26.87 -10.09 29.76
C ALA A 99 27.00 -8.56 29.81
N VAL A 100 27.60 -8.02 30.88
CA VAL A 100 27.88 -6.59 31.00
C VAL A 100 28.88 -6.13 29.94
N ALA A 101 29.93 -6.92 29.68
CA ALA A 101 30.89 -6.62 28.63
C ALA A 101 30.23 -6.62 27.24
N LEU A 102 29.35 -7.58 26.94
CA LEU A 102 28.59 -7.60 25.69
C LEU A 102 27.65 -6.39 25.56
N ILE A 103 27.02 -5.95 26.64
CA ILE A 103 26.21 -4.73 26.64
C ILE A 103 27.08 -3.50 26.39
N LEU A 104 28.24 -3.38 27.05
CA LEU A 104 29.14 -2.25 26.88
C LEU A 104 29.77 -2.22 25.48
N VAL A 105 30.18 -3.37 24.95
CA VAL A 105 30.69 -3.51 23.58
C VAL A 105 29.58 -3.22 22.57
N GLY A 106 28.37 -3.73 22.79
CA GLY A 106 27.21 -3.46 21.95
C GLY A 106 26.81 -1.98 21.96
N PHE A 107 26.87 -1.33 23.13
CA PHE A 107 26.61 0.10 23.26
C PHE A 107 27.70 0.93 22.57
N TYR A 108 28.99 0.60 22.77
CA TYR A 108 30.12 1.31 22.16
C TYR A 108 30.18 1.12 20.63
N ALA A 109 29.97 -0.11 20.15
CA ALA A 109 29.89 -0.40 18.72
C ALA A 109 28.64 0.21 18.08
N GLY A 110 27.51 0.20 18.79
CA GLY A 110 26.27 0.83 18.36
C GLY A 110 26.37 2.35 18.27
N ASP A 111 27.08 2.99 19.20
CA ASP A 111 27.34 4.44 19.19
C ASP A 111 28.21 4.86 17.99
N GLN A 112 29.21 4.05 17.63
CA GLN A 112 30.03 4.28 16.44
C GLN A 112 29.26 4.07 15.12
N LEU A 113 28.35 3.10 15.05
CA LEU A 113 27.51 2.86 13.87
C LEU A 113 26.43 3.93 13.66
N LYS A 114 25.97 4.57 14.75
CA LYS A 114 24.87 5.55 14.71
C LYS A 114 25.21 6.84 13.95
N ASN A 115 26.49 7.18 13.80
CA ASN A 115 26.90 8.49 13.30
C ASN A 115 27.27 8.51 11.80
N GLY A 116 27.67 7.38 11.21
CA GLY A 116 28.07 7.32 9.79
C GLY A 116 26.95 6.97 8.81
N ASP A 117 26.14 5.95 9.13
CA ASP A 117 25.13 5.43 8.19
C ASP A 117 23.83 6.23 8.23
N VAL A 118 23.50 6.86 9.36
CA VAL A 118 22.27 7.65 9.52
C VAL A 118 22.31 8.92 8.68
N GLU A 119 23.49 9.54 8.54
CA GLU A 119 23.64 10.77 7.75
C GLU A 119 23.50 10.50 6.25
N ASN A 120 24.07 9.40 5.76
CA ASN A 120 23.91 8.95 4.37
C ASN A 120 22.45 8.60 4.05
N VAL A 121 21.78 7.84 4.93
CA VAL A 121 20.36 7.49 4.75
C VAL A 121 19.48 8.75 4.76
N ARG A 122 19.78 9.74 5.61
CA ARG A 122 19.06 11.02 5.63
C ARG A 122 19.27 11.81 4.33
N ALA A 123 20.48 11.82 3.79
CA ALA A 123 20.79 12.49 2.53
C ALA A 123 20.05 11.81 1.36
N GLU A 124 20.07 10.48 1.28
CA GLU A 124 19.31 9.71 0.28
C GLU A 124 17.80 9.96 0.38
N LEU A 125 17.25 10.00 1.60
CA LEU A 125 15.83 10.31 1.81
C LEU A 125 15.49 11.73 1.37
N ALA A 126 16.36 12.70 1.61
CA ALA A 126 16.16 14.08 1.15
C ALA A 126 16.18 14.19 -0.38
N GLU A 127 17.06 13.44 -1.05
CA GLU A 127 17.10 13.37 -2.52
C GLU A 127 15.84 12.71 -3.09
N VAL A 128 15.42 11.57 -2.52
CA VAL A 128 14.18 10.88 -2.91
C VAL A 128 12.98 11.79 -2.71
N LYS A 129 12.95 12.57 -1.62
CA LYS A 129 11.91 13.56 -1.36
C LYS A 129 11.87 14.65 -2.43
N SER A 130 13.02 15.22 -2.78
CA SER A 130 13.12 16.25 -3.83
C SER A 130 12.61 15.71 -5.18
N MET A 131 13.03 14.50 -5.56
CA MET A 131 12.56 13.84 -6.77
C MET A 131 11.05 13.60 -6.74
N MET A 132 10.52 13.14 -5.61
CA MET A 132 9.09 12.95 -5.41
C MET A 132 8.31 14.25 -5.61
N LEU A 133 8.67 15.33 -4.92
CA LEU A 133 7.97 16.61 -5.04
C LEU A 133 8.02 17.17 -6.47
N SER A 134 9.16 17.03 -7.15
CA SER A 134 9.30 17.40 -8.56
C SER A 134 8.36 16.56 -9.45
N GLN A 135 8.26 15.25 -9.21
CA GLN A 135 7.37 14.37 -9.97
C GLN A 135 5.89 14.61 -9.68
N MET A 136 5.50 15.06 -8.49
CA MET A 136 4.11 15.46 -8.20
C MET A 136 3.64 16.62 -9.09
N SER A 137 4.57 17.46 -9.56
CA SER A 137 4.29 18.54 -10.52
C SER A 137 4.46 18.12 -11.99
N SER A 138 4.68 16.84 -12.27
CA SER A 138 4.90 16.36 -13.64
C SER A 138 3.63 16.41 -14.50
N SER A 139 3.79 16.51 -15.82
CA SER A 139 2.66 16.59 -16.75
C SER A 139 1.92 15.26 -16.92
N SER A 140 2.58 14.12 -16.69
CA SER A 140 1.98 12.79 -16.87
C SER A 140 1.33 12.26 -15.59
N PRO A 141 0.12 11.68 -15.67
CA PRO A 141 -0.52 11.03 -14.52
C PRO A 141 0.35 9.95 -13.88
N SER A 142 1.03 9.13 -14.69
CA SER A 142 1.90 8.05 -14.19
C SER A 142 3.07 8.59 -13.35
N GLY A 143 3.65 9.73 -13.74
CA GLY A 143 4.73 10.37 -12.97
C GLY A 143 4.23 10.88 -11.63
N ARG A 144 3.07 11.55 -11.60
CA ARG A 144 2.46 12.01 -10.34
C ARG A 144 2.02 10.85 -9.45
N LEU A 145 1.48 9.77 -10.03
CA LEU A 145 1.14 8.54 -9.31
C LEU A 145 2.38 7.90 -8.67
N GLN A 146 3.48 7.80 -9.40
CA GLN A 146 4.75 7.30 -8.88
C GLN A 146 5.24 8.16 -7.71
N ALA A 147 5.11 9.48 -7.83
CA ALA A 147 5.44 10.41 -6.76
C ALA A 147 4.60 10.16 -5.49
N VAL A 148 3.29 10.04 -5.63
CA VAL A 148 2.40 9.71 -4.50
C VAL A 148 2.80 8.38 -3.86
N ASN A 149 3.19 7.37 -4.64
CA ASN A 149 3.66 6.10 -4.10
C ASN A 149 4.97 6.21 -3.29
N TYR A 150 5.85 7.17 -3.61
CA TYR A 150 7.05 7.40 -2.78
C TYR A 150 6.72 7.89 -1.38
N SER A 151 5.55 8.52 -1.17
CA SER A 151 5.11 8.94 0.16
C SER A 151 5.07 7.78 1.18
N TYR A 152 4.82 6.55 0.72
CA TYR A 152 4.80 5.36 1.57
C TYR A 152 6.17 4.98 2.16
N ARG A 153 7.27 5.45 1.55
CA ARG A 153 8.63 5.15 2.02
C ARG A 153 9.02 5.95 3.25
N PHE A 154 8.27 7.01 3.57
CA PHE A 154 8.53 7.84 4.73
C PHE A 154 7.68 7.36 5.92
N SER A 155 8.34 7.23 7.08
CA SER A 155 7.68 6.88 8.34
C SER A 155 6.87 8.04 8.89
N GLU A 156 7.41 9.26 8.72
CA GLU A 156 6.80 10.54 9.05
C GLU A 156 6.81 11.40 7.79
N VAL A 157 5.76 12.19 7.62
CA VAL A 157 5.59 13.09 6.49
C VAL A 157 5.62 14.50 7.05
N ASP A 158 6.49 15.35 6.51
CA ASP A 158 6.56 16.76 6.90
C ASP A 158 5.46 17.58 6.23
N ASP A 159 5.29 18.81 6.72
CA ASP A 159 4.23 19.72 6.28
C ASP A 159 4.24 19.94 4.77
N GLU A 160 5.42 20.08 4.16
CA GLU A 160 5.56 20.28 2.71
C GLU A 160 5.03 19.10 1.91
N THR A 161 5.35 17.88 2.33
CA THR A 161 4.88 16.67 1.65
C THR A 161 3.37 16.47 1.86
N LEU A 162 2.88 16.80 3.05
CA LEU A 162 1.46 16.71 3.36
C LEU A 162 0.64 17.70 2.52
N ASP A 163 1.10 18.94 2.41
CA ASP A 163 0.49 19.98 1.59
C ASP A 163 0.51 19.59 0.10
N ALA A 164 1.58 18.94 -0.37
CA ALA A 164 1.67 18.42 -1.72
C ALA A 164 0.65 17.30 -1.99
N LEU A 165 0.49 16.34 -1.07
CA LEU A 165 -0.54 15.29 -1.18
C LEU A 165 -1.96 15.85 -1.15
N ILE A 166 -2.22 16.85 -0.30
CA ILE A 166 -3.51 17.56 -0.26
C ILE A 166 -3.77 18.27 -1.59
N THR A 167 -2.76 18.96 -2.15
CA THR A 167 -2.89 19.62 -3.45
C THR A 167 -3.22 18.63 -4.57
N VAL A 168 -2.58 17.45 -4.57
CA VAL A 168 -2.90 16.37 -5.52
C VAL A 168 -4.34 15.91 -5.35
N LEU A 169 -4.80 15.67 -4.12
CA LEU A 169 -6.20 15.30 -3.85
C LEU A 169 -7.18 16.36 -4.38
N GLU A 170 -6.91 17.64 -4.16
CA GLU A 170 -7.85 18.72 -4.46
C GLU A 170 -7.88 19.12 -5.94
N THR A 171 -6.75 18.99 -6.65
CA THR A 171 -6.58 19.64 -7.96
C THR A 171 -6.12 18.73 -9.09
N ASP A 172 -5.69 17.49 -8.83
CA ASP A 172 -5.20 16.63 -9.89
C ASP A 172 -6.31 16.28 -10.89
N SER A 173 -6.04 16.44 -12.18
CA SER A 173 -7.00 16.17 -13.24
C SER A 173 -7.31 14.68 -13.40
N ASN A 174 -6.39 13.79 -12.98
CA ASN A 174 -6.55 12.35 -13.15
C ASN A 174 -7.10 11.69 -11.87
N MET A 175 -8.23 11.00 -12.02
CA MET A 175 -8.93 10.34 -10.91
C MET A 175 -8.08 9.31 -10.16
N ASN A 176 -7.18 8.59 -10.85
CA ASN A 176 -6.35 7.54 -10.23
C ASN A 176 -5.28 8.16 -9.34
N VAL A 177 -4.77 9.33 -9.73
CA VAL A 177 -3.80 10.07 -8.91
C VAL A 177 -4.49 10.63 -7.66
N ARG A 178 -5.70 11.20 -7.81
CA ARG A 178 -6.53 11.62 -6.65
C ARG A 178 -6.85 10.46 -5.71
N LEU A 179 -7.27 9.32 -6.26
CA LEU A 179 -7.53 8.09 -5.49
C LEU A 179 -6.29 7.68 -4.68
N LYS A 180 -5.11 7.70 -5.30
CA LYS A 180 -3.87 7.37 -4.59
C LYS A 180 -3.49 8.40 -3.53
N ALA A 181 -3.81 9.67 -3.75
CA ALA A 181 -3.64 10.70 -2.72
C ALA A 181 -4.56 10.45 -1.52
N VAL A 182 -5.82 10.05 -1.73
CA VAL A 182 -6.74 9.63 -0.64
C VAL A 182 -6.13 8.49 0.17
N GLU A 183 -5.65 7.44 -0.51
CA GLU A 183 -5.02 6.30 0.17
C GLU A 183 -3.78 6.71 0.98
N ALA A 184 -2.92 7.58 0.43
CA ALA A 184 -1.73 8.06 1.12
C ALA A 184 -2.09 8.90 2.35
N LEU A 185 -3.06 9.81 2.21
CA LEU A 185 -3.55 10.69 3.27
C LEU A 185 -4.31 9.94 4.38
N SER A 186 -4.79 8.71 4.12
CA SER A 186 -5.46 7.88 5.13
C SER A 186 -4.62 7.59 6.38
N ARG A 187 -3.29 7.66 6.25
CA ARG A 187 -2.34 7.49 7.36
C ARG A 187 -2.22 8.73 8.27
N PHE A 188 -2.73 9.87 7.82
CA PHE A 188 -2.53 11.18 8.45
C PHE A 188 -3.85 11.87 8.83
N VAL A 189 -4.96 11.14 8.94
CA VAL A 189 -6.29 11.71 9.31
C VAL A 189 -6.30 12.34 10.71
N GLY A 190 -5.31 12.03 11.55
CA GLY A 190 -5.09 12.70 12.83
C GLY A 190 -4.69 14.17 12.71
N ASP A 191 -4.08 14.57 11.58
CA ASP A 191 -3.77 15.97 11.27
C ASP A 191 -5.05 16.71 10.80
N GLU A 192 -5.31 17.88 11.39
CA GLU A 192 -6.53 18.64 11.12
C GLU A 192 -6.60 19.20 9.70
N ARG A 193 -5.46 19.48 9.04
CA ARG A 193 -5.47 19.93 7.63
C ARG A 193 -5.88 18.79 6.72
N THR A 194 -5.30 17.61 6.94
CA THR A 194 -5.62 16.38 6.20
C THR A 194 -7.08 16.00 6.33
N LYS A 195 -7.58 16.01 7.57
CA LYS A 195 -9.00 15.72 7.85
C LYS A 195 -9.93 16.68 7.13
N LYS A 196 -9.64 17.98 7.15
CA LYS A 196 -10.43 18.99 6.43
C LYS A 196 -10.35 18.82 4.92
N ALA A 197 -9.17 18.55 4.37
CA ALA A 197 -8.99 18.30 2.94
C ALA A 197 -9.83 17.10 2.47
N LEU A 198 -9.81 15.99 3.21
CA LEU A 198 -10.60 14.79 2.89
C LEU A 198 -12.12 15.07 2.95
N ILE A 199 -12.60 15.82 3.96
CA ILE A 199 -14.01 16.22 4.05
C ILE A 199 -14.40 17.13 2.88
N ASN A 200 -13.59 18.15 2.60
CA ASN A 200 -13.83 19.07 1.49
C ASN A 200 -13.89 18.33 0.16
N ALA A 201 -12.93 17.43 -0.08
CA ALA A 201 -12.88 16.59 -1.27
C ALA A 201 -14.14 15.73 -1.41
N LEU A 202 -14.63 15.12 -0.32
CA LEU A 202 -15.87 14.33 -0.33
C LEU A 202 -17.08 15.18 -0.77
N GLY A 203 -17.13 16.44 -0.34
CA GLY A 203 -18.22 17.35 -0.69
C GLY A 203 -18.26 17.75 -2.17
N THR A 204 -17.12 17.73 -2.87
CA THR A 204 -17.00 18.22 -4.25
C THR A 204 -16.75 17.14 -5.29
N GLU A 205 -16.08 16.04 -4.92
CA GLU A 205 -15.66 14.96 -5.83
C GLU A 205 -16.85 14.32 -6.55
N LYS A 206 -16.66 14.00 -7.83
CA LYS A 206 -17.67 13.43 -8.72
C LYS A 206 -17.34 12.03 -9.19
N GLU A 207 -16.06 11.65 -9.15
CA GLU A 207 -15.63 10.33 -9.57
C GLU A 207 -16.01 9.27 -8.53
N PRO A 208 -16.88 8.31 -8.88
CA PRO A 208 -17.46 7.36 -7.91
C PRO A 208 -16.41 6.59 -7.10
N MET A 209 -15.31 6.19 -7.74
CA MET A 209 -14.25 5.44 -7.06
C MET A 209 -13.50 6.29 -6.03
N VAL A 210 -13.28 7.57 -6.33
CA VAL A 210 -12.63 8.49 -5.38
C VAL A 210 -13.59 8.81 -4.23
N GLN A 211 -14.89 8.97 -4.51
CA GLN A 211 -15.92 9.14 -3.48
C GLN A 211 -15.95 7.96 -2.51
N ILE A 212 -15.97 6.73 -3.02
CA ILE A 212 -15.95 5.51 -2.17
C ILE A 212 -14.73 5.50 -1.25
N ALA A 213 -13.53 5.74 -1.80
CA ALA A 213 -12.31 5.77 -1.00
C ALA A 213 -12.34 6.86 0.09
N LEU A 214 -12.84 8.06 -0.24
CA LEU A 214 -13.01 9.13 0.74
C LEU A 214 -13.96 8.73 1.87
N ILE A 215 -15.10 8.11 1.53
CA ILE A 215 -16.06 7.60 2.53
C ILE A 215 -15.39 6.57 3.43
N GLU A 216 -14.70 5.59 2.86
CA GLU A 216 -14.02 4.53 3.62
C GLU A 216 -12.97 5.10 4.58
N VAL A 217 -12.14 6.04 4.13
CA VAL A 217 -11.11 6.68 4.97
C VAL A 217 -11.76 7.48 6.10
N LEU A 218 -12.78 8.29 5.82
CA LEU A 218 -13.43 9.12 6.83
C LEU A 218 -14.20 8.26 7.86
N VAL A 219 -14.87 7.20 7.42
CA VAL A 219 -15.64 6.30 8.29
C VAL A 219 -14.72 5.45 9.16
N SER A 220 -13.67 4.85 8.58
CA SER A 220 -12.70 4.04 9.33
C SER A 220 -11.96 4.84 10.41
N ASN A 221 -11.75 6.14 10.15
CA ASN A 221 -11.16 7.08 11.10
C ASN A 221 -12.19 7.81 11.98
N LYS A 222 -13.46 7.38 11.98
CA LYS A 222 -14.52 7.88 12.87
C LYS A 222 -14.78 9.39 12.75
N VAL A 223 -14.63 9.96 11.55
CA VAL A 223 -14.78 11.40 11.29
C VAL A 223 -16.27 11.77 11.22
N LYS A 224 -16.89 12.02 12.37
CA LYS A 224 -18.34 12.32 12.48
C LYS A 224 -18.77 13.58 11.72
N SER A 225 -17.87 14.53 11.50
CA SER A 225 -18.16 15.75 10.72
C SER A 225 -18.45 15.47 9.24
N ALA A 226 -18.17 14.27 8.72
CA ALA A 226 -18.50 13.90 7.34
C ALA A 226 -19.97 13.48 7.15
N VAL A 227 -20.75 13.29 8.23
CA VAL A 227 -22.13 12.76 8.15
C VAL A 227 -23.03 13.60 7.24
N ASP A 228 -22.89 14.92 7.26
CA ASP A 228 -23.70 15.82 6.43
C ASP A 228 -23.37 15.69 4.93
N ASP A 229 -22.09 15.46 4.60
CA ASP A 229 -21.66 15.17 3.22
C ASP A 229 -22.18 13.80 2.75
N LEU A 230 -22.11 12.78 3.61
CA LEU A 230 -22.66 11.46 3.32
C LEU A 230 -24.18 11.53 3.07
N GLU A 231 -24.92 12.26 3.91
CA GLU A 231 -26.37 12.44 3.73
C GLU A 231 -26.68 13.09 2.37
N ARG A 232 -25.92 14.12 2.00
CA ARG A 232 -26.06 14.78 0.70
C ARG A 232 -25.84 13.80 -0.46
N ILE A 233 -24.82 12.95 -0.39
CA ILE A 233 -24.53 11.93 -1.40
C ILE A 233 -25.70 10.93 -1.54
N THR A 234 -26.28 10.50 -0.42
CA THR A 234 -27.42 9.56 -0.46
C THR A 234 -28.65 10.13 -1.16
N GLN A 235 -28.85 11.45 -1.06
CA GLN A 235 -29.98 12.18 -1.63
C GLN A 235 -29.72 12.67 -3.06
N ASP A 236 -28.46 12.73 -3.50
CA ASP A 236 -28.10 13.19 -4.84
C ASP A 236 -28.59 12.22 -5.92
N LYS A 237 -29.50 12.67 -6.79
CA LYS A 237 -30.07 11.86 -7.86
C LYS A 237 -29.03 11.40 -8.88
N ASN A 238 -27.93 12.12 -9.04
CA ASN A 238 -26.89 11.81 -10.01
C ASN A 238 -25.81 10.85 -9.47
N SER A 239 -25.75 10.67 -8.16
CA SER A 239 -24.80 9.74 -7.54
C SER A 239 -25.15 8.28 -7.87
N LEU A 240 -24.13 7.48 -8.20
CA LEU A 240 -24.29 6.05 -8.50
C LEU A 240 -24.82 5.29 -7.28
N LYS A 241 -25.59 4.22 -7.55
CA LYS A 241 -26.16 3.38 -6.48
C LYS A 241 -25.09 2.88 -5.50
N GLY A 242 -23.95 2.40 -6.00
CA GLY A 242 -22.87 1.90 -5.14
C GLY A 242 -22.30 2.96 -4.19
N VAL A 243 -22.15 4.20 -4.66
CA VAL A 243 -21.68 5.33 -3.82
C VAL A 243 -22.72 5.66 -2.75
N LYS A 244 -24.01 5.66 -3.09
CA LYS A 244 -25.10 5.88 -2.12
C LYS A 244 -25.14 4.80 -1.07
N ASP A 245 -25.03 3.53 -1.47
CA ASP A 245 -25.02 2.40 -0.56
C ASP A 245 -23.84 2.53 0.42
N GLU A 246 -22.65 2.89 -0.06
CA GLU A 246 -21.48 3.12 0.80
C GLU A 246 -21.68 4.31 1.74
N ALA A 247 -22.26 5.42 1.25
CA ALA A 247 -22.57 6.58 2.07
C ALA A 247 -23.60 6.26 3.18
N TYR A 248 -24.66 5.50 2.86
CA TYR A 248 -25.63 5.02 3.85
C TYR A 248 -24.97 4.16 4.92
N MET A 249 -24.12 3.20 4.50
CA MET A 249 -23.36 2.35 5.43
C MET A 249 -22.41 3.16 6.30
N GLY A 250 -21.74 4.16 5.73
CA GLY A 250 -20.88 5.10 6.45
C GLY A 250 -21.63 5.89 7.51
N MET A 251 -22.79 6.46 7.16
CA MET A 251 -23.64 7.19 8.11
C MET A 251 -24.08 6.30 9.27
N PHE A 252 -24.49 5.06 8.99
CA PHE A 252 -24.88 4.10 10.03
C PHE A 252 -23.71 3.84 10.99
N LYS A 253 -22.52 3.49 10.45
CA LYS A 253 -21.32 3.23 11.26
C LYS A 253 -20.90 4.42 12.11
N LEU A 254 -21.00 5.64 11.59
CA LEU A 254 -20.60 6.86 12.32
C LEU A 254 -21.58 7.27 13.43
N LYS A 255 -22.87 6.93 13.30
CA LYS A 255 -23.91 7.20 14.30
C LYS A 255 -23.86 6.24 15.50
N GLU A 256 -23.34 5.03 15.32
CA GLU A 256 -23.19 4.01 16.37
C GLU A 256 -21.94 4.21 17.25
N LEU A 257 -21.09 5.19 16.91
CA LEU A 257 -19.88 5.58 17.67
C LEU A 257 -20.15 6.75 18.60
#